data_AF-A0AAX1WTI7-F1
#
_entry.id   AF-A0AAX1WTI7-F1
#
_cell.length_a   1.000
_cell.length_b   1.000
_cell.length_c   1.000
_cell.angle_alpha   90.00
_cell.angle_beta   90.00
_cell.angle_gamma   90.00
#
_symmetry.space_group_name_H-M   'P 1'
#
loop_
_entity.id
_entity.type
_entity.pdbx_description
1 polymer ?
#
loop_
_entity_poly.entity_id
_entity_poly.type
_entity_poly.pdbx_seq_one_letter_code
_entity_poly.pdbx_strand_id
1 'polypeptide(L)'
;MLFDSAAWNTALDWLAHGAWDLAWWQIVLYTLATTHITIAAVTIFLHRSQAHRALDLGPVPAHFFRFWLWLGTGMVTKEWVAIHRKHHAKCETPDDPHSPQTRGLRTVMWRGAELYRAEAANAETLKKFGHGTPDDWMERNVYSRFTWQGVGIMLVINLVLFGAVGAAVWAVQMAWIPFWAAGVVNGVGHYWGYRNFEAQDASTNLVPWGLVIGGEELHNNHHTYPTAAKFSVKPYEFDVGWLYISALQRLGWAKVKKVPPKLRLGAAKPVADEKTLEALIANRYEVMAGYALGVRQACKEEIAALKARKADVSALKRAKRWLHRDAEKVPAQAQPTLAEVRAAHPVLDKMVTMREELRQLWLNTSQSRDQLTADLQAWCQRAEASGIAALKEFSLKLRAAHA
;
A
#
# COMPACT_ATOMS: atom_id res chain seq x y z
N MET A 1 12.30 -20.48 -58.81
CA MET A 1 11.61 -21.13 -57.69
C MET A 1 10.46 -20.22 -57.28
N LEU A 2 9.26 -20.50 -57.78
CA LEU A 2 8.04 -19.87 -57.30
C LEU A 2 7.82 -20.42 -55.89
N PHE A 3 7.74 -19.55 -54.89
CA PHE A 3 7.25 -19.94 -53.57
C PHE A 3 5.91 -20.66 -53.76
N ASP A 4 5.74 -21.82 -53.13
CA ASP A 4 4.49 -22.57 -53.21
C ASP A 4 3.35 -21.67 -52.70
N SER A 5 2.53 -21.18 -53.64
CA SER A 5 1.53 -20.15 -53.39
C SER A 5 0.54 -20.55 -52.30
N ALA A 6 0.29 -21.86 -52.12
CA ALA A 6 -0.57 -22.37 -51.07
C ALA A 6 0.07 -22.21 -49.69
N ALA A 7 1.34 -22.65 -49.54
CA ALA A 7 2.07 -22.50 -48.29
C ALA A 7 2.25 -21.02 -47.91
N TRP A 8 2.48 -20.16 -48.90
CA TRP A 8 2.58 -18.72 -48.69
C TRP A 8 1.25 -18.10 -48.23
N ASN A 9 0.13 -18.45 -48.88
CA ASN A 9 -1.19 -17.97 -48.49
C ASN A 9 -1.59 -18.46 -47.10
N THR A 10 -1.31 -19.72 -46.75
CA THR A 10 -1.56 -20.26 -45.40
C THR A 10 -0.72 -19.53 -44.34
N ALA A 11 0.54 -19.21 -44.65
CA ALA A 11 1.38 -18.45 -43.72
C ALA A 11 0.87 -17.02 -43.53
N LEU A 12 0.41 -16.35 -44.59
CA LEU A 12 -0.19 -15.01 -44.52
C LEU A 12 -1.51 -15.01 -43.75
N ASP A 13 -2.36 -16.01 -43.98
CA ASP A 13 -3.63 -16.18 -43.27
C ASP A 13 -3.41 -16.39 -41.77
N TRP A 14 -2.51 -17.30 -41.39
CA TRP A 14 -2.13 -17.46 -39.98
C TRP A 14 -1.47 -16.21 -39.38
N LEU A 15 -0.66 -15.46 -40.13
CA LEU A 15 -0.10 -14.19 -39.65
C LEU A 15 -1.20 -13.15 -39.38
N ALA A 16 -2.30 -13.17 -40.14
CA ALA A 16 -3.41 -12.25 -39.95
C ALA A 16 -4.35 -12.68 -38.80
N HIS A 17 -4.59 -13.98 -38.65
CA HIS A 17 -5.67 -14.51 -37.81
C HIS A 17 -5.20 -15.32 -36.60
N GLY A 18 -3.97 -15.85 -36.64
CA GLY A 18 -3.46 -16.81 -35.68
C GLY A 18 -4.21 -18.14 -35.69
N ALA A 19 -3.91 -19.00 -34.72
CA ALA A 19 -4.59 -20.30 -34.60
C ALA A 19 -6.03 -20.20 -34.06
N TRP A 20 -6.39 -19.10 -33.39
CA TRP A 20 -7.73 -18.95 -32.79
C TRP A 20 -8.71 -18.11 -33.62
N ASP A 21 -8.23 -17.34 -34.60
CA ASP A 21 -9.06 -16.47 -35.46
C ASP A 21 -10.11 -15.66 -34.67
N LEU A 22 -9.64 -14.98 -33.63
CA LEU A 22 -10.50 -14.22 -32.73
C LEU A 22 -10.78 -12.81 -33.27
N ALA A 23 -11.99 -12.32 -32.99
CA ALA A 23 -12.31 -10.92 -33.18
C ALA A 23 -11.46 -10.03 -32.25
N TRP A 24 -11.18 -8.80 -32.68
CA TRP A 24 -10.29 -7.87 -31.95
C TRP A 24 -10.68 -7.67 -30.47
N TRP A 25 -11.98 -7.65 -30.15
CA TRP A 25 -12.44 -7.43 -28.77
C TRP A 25 -12.17 -8.65 -27.88
N GLN A 26 -12.17 -9.87 -28.43
CA GLN A 26 -11.83 -11.08 -27.70
C GLN A 26 -10.33 -11.10 -27.38
N ILE A 27 -9.48 -10.61 -28.30
CA ILE A 27 -8.04 -10.43 -28.07
C ILE A 27 -7.79 -9.40 -26.96
N VAL A 28 -8.55 -8.29 -26.95
CA VAL A 28 -8.49 -7.32 -25.85
C VAL A 28 -8.89 -7.95 -24.51
N LEU A 29 -9.99 -8.72 -24.46
CA LEU A 29 -10.40 -9.40 -23.24
C LEU A 29 -9.36 -10.43 -22.76
N TYR A 30 -8.76 -11.20 -23.67
CA TYR A 30 -7.65 -12.10 -23.36
C TYR A 30 -6.46 -11.32 -22.77
N THR A 31 -6.11 -10.20 -23.39
CA THR A 31 -5.00 -9.35 -22.93
C THR A 31 -5.26 -8.84 -21.52
N LEU A 32 -6.47 -8.29 -21.26
CA LEU A 32 -6.86 -7.81 -19.94
C LEU A 32 -6.92 -8.94 -18.90
N ALA A 33 -7.43 -10.12 -19.26
CA ALA A 33 -7.49 -11.26 -18.36
C ALA A 33 -6.08 -11.74 -17.97
N THR A 34 -5.18 -11.87 -18.94
CA THR A 34 -3.81 -12.35 -18.70
C THR A 34 -2.97 -11.34 -17.92
N THR A 35 -3.08 -10.03 -18.21
CA THR A 35 -2.43 -9.00 -17.39
C THR A 35 -2.99 -8.95 -15.98
N HIS A 36 -4.30 -9.19 -15.82
CA HIS A 36 -4.92 -9.28 -14.49
C HIS A 36 -4.45 -10.49 -13.69
N ILE A 37 -4.24 -11.66 -14.32
CA ILE A 37 -3.60 -12.81 -13.67
C ILE A 37 -2.19 -12.43 -13.19
N THR A 38 -1.42 -11.68 -13.99
CA THR A 38 -0.10 -11.21 -13.59
C THR A 38 -0.18 -10.30 -12.36
N ILE A 39 -1.12 -9.34 -12.34
CA ILE A 39 -1.36 -8.48 -11.16
C ILE A 39 -1.76 -9.32 -9.94
N ALA A 40 -2.68 -10.27 -10.10
CA ALA A 40 -3.09 -11.17 -9.03
C ALA A 40 -1.92 -12.01 -8.49
N ALA A 41 -1.00 -12.45 -9.35
CA ALA A 41 0.20 -13.17 -8.97
C ALA A 41 1.18 -12.26 -8.20
N VAL A 42 1.40 -11.02 -8.65
CA VAL A 42 2.24 -10.05 -7.92
C VAL A 42 1.65 -9.76 -6.53
N THR A 43 0.37 -9.39 -6.45
CA THR A 43 -0.26 -9.00 -5.18
C THR A 43 -0.35 -10.16 -4.18
N ILE A 44 -0.83 -11.34 -4.60
CA ILE A 44 -1.08 -12.45 -3.67
C ILE A 44 0.22 -13.18 -3.33
N PHE A 45 1.01 -13.55 -4.35
CA PHE A 45 2.20 -14.38 -4.16
C PHE A 45 3.43 -13.55 -3.79
N LEU A 46 3.90 -12.65 -4.67
CA LEU A 46 5.15 -11.91 -4.40
C LEU A 46 5.01 -10.95 -3.22
N HIS A 47 3.94 -10.16 -3.21
CA HIS A 47 3.77 -9.07 -2.26
C HIS A 47 3.30 -9.56 -0.89
N ARG A 48 2.07 -10.07 -0.79
CA ARG A 48 1.47 -10.42 0.51
C ARG A 48 2.04 -11.70 1.09
N SER A 49 2.27 -12.74 0.27
CA SER A 49 2.79 -14.02 0.78
C SER A 49 4.31 -14.03 0.95
N GLN A 50 5.09 -13.77 -0.10
CA GLN A 50 6.54 -13.91 -0.05
C GLN A 50 7.23 -12.74 0.65
N ALA A 51 6.93 -11.49 0.30
CA ALA A 51 7.61 -10.34 0.88
C ALA A 51 7.17 -10.09 2.33
N HIS A 52 5.86 -10.06 2.60
CA HIS A 52 5.32 -9.65 3.90
C HIS A 52 4.86 -10.77 4.83
N ARG A 53 4.84 -12.02 4.37
CA ARG A 53 4.40 -13.19 5.17
C ARG A 53 3.01 -12.98 5.78
N ALA A 54 2.13 -12.28 5.08
CA ALA A 54 0.79 -11.96 5.55
C ALA A 54 -0.16 -13.17 5.45
N LEU A 55 0.14 -14.10 4.54
CA LEU A 55 -0.55 -15.37 4.36
C LEU A 55 0.42 -16.48 3.92
N ASP A 56 0.04 -17.71 4.22
CA ASP A 56 0.61 -18.91 3.60
C ASP A 56 -0.29 -19.35 2.44
N LEU A 57 0.34 -19.78 1.34
CA LEU A 57 -0.32 -20.39 0.20
C LEU A 57 -0.02 -21.89 0.19
N GLY A 58 -1.01 -22.70 -0.21
CA GLY A 58 -0.79 -24.11 -0.53
C GLY A 58 0.14 -24.29 -1.72
N PRO A 59 0.68 -25.51 -1.95
CA PRO A 59 1.68 -25.75 -2.98
C PRO A 59 1.17 -25.46 -4.41
N VAL A 60 -0.10 -25.77 -4.69
CA VAL A 60 -0.71 -25.56 -6.01
C VAL A 60 -0.81 -24.07 -6.39
N PRO A 61 -1.50 -23.19 -5.62
CA PRO A 61 -1.56 -21.77 -5.96
C PRO A 61 -0.18 -21.10 -5.89
N ALA A 62 0.69 -21.49 -4.95
CA ALA A 62 2.05 -20.95 -4.86
C ALA A 62 2.85 -21.24 -6.13
N HIS A 63 2.80 -22.49 -6.62
CA HIS A 63 3.48 -22.87 -7.85
C HIS A 63 2.86 -22.20 -9.08
N PHE A 64 1.52 -22.15 -9.19
CA PHE A 64 0.82 -21.49 -10.28
C PHE A 64 1.24 -20.03 -10.43
N PHE A 65 1.16 -19.25 -9.35
CA PHE A 65 1.54 -17.84 -9.41
C PHE A 65 3.02 -17.65 -9.75
N ARG A 66 3.89 -18.46 -9.15
CA ARG A 66 5.33 -18.41 -9.44
C ARG A 66 5.65 -18.72 -10.91
N PHE A 67 5.07 -19.79 -11.44
CA PHE A 67 5.22 -20.16 -12.84
C PHE A 67 4.68 -19.07 -13.77
N TRP A 68 3.49 -18.53 -13.48
CA TRP A 68 2.89 -17.48 -14.28
C TRP A 68 3.76 -16.22 -14.33
N LEU A 69 4.35 -15.82 -13.20
CA LEU A 69 5.26 -14.67 -13.14
C LEU A 69 6.53 -14.92 -13.94
N TRP A 70 7.12 -16.11 -13.85
CA TRP A 70 8.26 -16.46 -14.70
C TRP A 70 7.91 -16.39 -16.20
N LEU A 71 6.78 -16.97 -16.59
CA LEU A 71 6.31 -16.99 -17.98
C LEU A 71 5.97 -15.57 -18.49
N GLY A 72 5.23 -14.79 -17.72
CA GLY A 72 4.68 -13.51 -18.14
C GLY A 72 5.58 -12.31 -17.90
N THR A 73 6.60 -12.40 -17.06
CA THR A 73 7.44 -11.24 -16.70
C THR A 73 8.92 -11.57 -16.51
N GLY A 74 9.29 -12.85 -16.40
CA GLY A 74 10.66 -13.26 -16.11
C GLY A 74 11.13 -12.91 -14.69
N MET A 75 10.23 -12.50 -13.81
CA MET A 75 10.58 -12.09 -12.43
C MET A 75 11.04 -13.28 -11.59
N VAL A 76 12.18 -13.11 -10.92
CA VAL A 76 12.69 -14.05 -9.92
C VAL A 76 12.16 -13.69 -8.55
N THR A 77 11.66 -14.68 -7.80
CA THR A 77 10.99 -14.45 -6.52
C THR A 77 11.91 -13.74 -5.51
N LYS A 78 13.17 -14.21 -5.42
CA LYS A 78 14.16 -13.66 -4.47
C LYS A 78 14.50 -12.20 -4.75
N GLU A 79 14.67 -11.84 -6.02
CA GLU A 79 14.98 -10.48 -6.44
C GLU A 79 13.87 -9.52 -6.05
N TRP A 80 12.64 -9.82 -6.47
CA TRP A 80 11.49 -8.96 -6.20
C TRP A 80 11.26 -8.77 -4.70
N VAL A 81 11.30 -9.86 -3.94
CA VAL A 81 11.13 -9.83 -2.48
C VAL A 81 12.22 -9.01 -1.80
N ALA A 82 13.47 -9.17 -2.23
CA ALA A 82 14.59 -8.42 -1.64
C ALA A 82 14.46 -6.92 -1.89
N ILE A 83 14.15 -6.53 -3.13
CA ILE A 83 14.00 -5.14 -3.54
C ILE A 83 12.80 -4.50 -2.82
N HIS A 84 11.67 -5.19 -2.74
CA HIS A 84 10.48 -4.69 -2.04
C HIS A 84 10.69 -4.54 -0.53
N ARG A 85 11.33 -5.51 0.10
CA ARG A 85 11.69 -5.42 1.53
C ARG A 85 12.71 -4.30 1.79
N LYS A 86 13.68 -4.10 0.89
CA LYS A 86 14.61 -2.97 0.95
C LYS A 86 13.87 -1.63 0.85
N HIS A 87 12.92 -1.51 -0.07
CA HIS A 87 12.05 -0.33 -0.18
C HIS A 87 11.33 -0.04 1.14
N HIS A 88 10.66 -1.02 1.76
CA HIS A 88 10.04 -0.80 3.08
C HIS A 88 11.05 -0.42 4.16
N ALA A 89 12.22 -1.07 4.21
CA ALA A 89 13.22 -0.82 5.23
C ALA A 89 13.95 0.53 5.09
N LYS A 90 13.98 1.07 3.87
CA LYS A 90 14.72 2.28 3.49
C LYS A 90 13.82 3.34 2.87
N CYS A 91 12.52 3.25 3.10
CA CYS A 91 11.52 4.02 2.39
C CYS A 91 11.81 5.53 2.44
N GLU A 92 11.78 6.17 1.27
CA GLU A 92 12.08 7.60 1.09
C GLU A 92 13.49 8.07 1.47
N THR A 93 14.42 7.15 1.69
CA THR A 93 15.84 7.47 1.84
C THR A 93 16.57 7.31 0.50
N PRO A 94 17.80 7.84 0.33
CA PRO A 94 18.59 7.60 -0.87
C PRO A 94 18.85 6.10 -1.17
N ASP A 95 18.80 5.26 -0.12
CA ASP A 95 18.94 3.81 -0.20
C ASP A 95 17.67 3.10 -0.70
N ASP A 96 16.54 3.80 -0.82
CA ASP A 96 15.33 3.24 -1.46
C ASP A 96 15.58 3.05 -2.97
N PRO A 97 15.47 1.83 -3.51
CA PRO A 97 15.73 1.57 -4.93
C PRO A 97 14.77 2.31 -5.87
N HIS A 98 13.56 2.66 -5.42
CA HIS A 98 12.53 3.24 -6.28
C HIS A 98 11.65 4.28 -5.59
N SER A 99 12.19 5.01 -4.61
CA SER A 99 11.49 6.17 -4.03
C SER A 99 11.33 7.29 -5.07
N PRO A 100 10.11 7.78 -5.34
CA PRO A 100 9.89 8.95 -6.18
C PRO A 100 10.29 10.25 -5.47
N GLN A 101 10.44 10.24 -4.14
CA GLN A 101 10.90 11.40 -3.37
C GLN A 101 12.39 11.65 -3.55
N THR A 102 13.19 10.60 -3.72
CA THR A 102 14.65 10.72 -3.94
C THR A 102 15.06 10.62 -5.41
N ARG A 103 14.37 9.80 -6.22
CA ARG A 103 14.68 9.58 -7.65
C ARG A 103 13.86 10.45 -8.60
N GLY A 104 12.79 11.05 -8.11
CA GLY A 104 11.81 11.79 -8.89
C GLY A 104 10.73 10.90 -9.52
N LEU A 105 9.48 11.37 -9.49
CA LEU A 105 8.31 10.63 -9.99
C LEU A 105 8.47 10.17 -11.45
N ARG A 106 8.97 11.04 -12.34
CA ARG A 106 9.19 10.71 -13.76
C ARG A 106 10.17 9.54 -13.93
N THR A 107 11.21 9.49 -13.11
CA THR A 107 12.21 8.41 -13.17
C THR A 107 11.58 7.09 -12.76
N VAL A 108 10.85 7.05 -11.64
CA VAL A 108 10.19 5.83 -11.17
C VAL A 108 9.12 5.35 -12.16
N MET A 109 8.37 6.28 -12.76
CA MET A 109 7.31 5.96 -13.73
C MET A 109 7.80 5.34 -15.03
N TRP A 110 8.89 5.88 -15.60
CA TRP A 110 9.34 5.48 -16.93
C TRP A 110 10.60 4.62 -16.93
N ARG A 111 11.31 4.57 -15.80
CA ARG A 111 12.56 3.81 -15.63
C ARG A 111 12.53 2.83 -14.46
N GLY A 112 11.34 2.50 -13.96
CA GLY A 112 11.15 1.58 -12.84
C GLY A 112 11.75 0.20 -13.09
N ALA A 113 11.68 -0.31 -14.33
CA ALA A 113 12.29 -1.58 -14.71
C ALA A 113 13.83 -1.52 -14.68
N GLU A 114 14.44 -0.42 -15.11
CA GLU A 114 15.88 -0.18 -15.03
C GLU A 114 16.34 -0.11 -13.57
N LEU A 115 15.60 0.61 -12.72
CA LEU A 115 15.88 0.70 -11.28
C LEU A 115 15.81 -0.68 -10.63
N TYR A 116 14.78 -1.47 -10.97
CA TYR A 116 14.64 -2.85 -10.53
C TYR A 116 15.83 -3.71 -10.96
N ARG A 117 16.21 -3.69 -12.25
CA ARG A 117 17.34 -4.48 -12.75
C ARG A 117 18.67 -4.10 -12.08
N ALA A 118 18.90 -2.81 -11.86
CA ALA A 118 20.09 -2.33 -11.19
C ALA A 118 20.18 -2.86 -9.74
N GLU A 119 19.07 -2.84 -9.01
CA GLU A 119 19.04 -3.34 -7.63
C GLU A 119 19.04 -4.89 -7.57
N ALA A 120 18.44 -5.57 -8.56
CA ALA A 120 18.48 -7.03 -8.66
C ALA A 120 19.91 -7.56 -8.84
N ALA A 121 20.79 -6.79 -9.50
CA ALA A 121 22.20 -7.12 -9.62
C ALA A 121 23.01 -6.91 -8.32
N ASN A 122 22.41 -6.33 -7.27
CA ASN A 122 23.09 -6.07 -6.00
C ASN A 122 23.05 -7.31 -5.07
N ALA A 123 24.16 -8.04 -5.02
CA ALA A 123 24.30 -9.25 -4.20
C ALA A 123 24.08 -9.00 -2.69
N GLU A 124 24.44 -7.83 -2.17
CA GLU A 124 24.22 -7.47 -0.76
C GLU A 124 22.73 -7.38 -0.46
N THR A 125 21.98 -6.69 -1.32
CA THR A 125 20.52 -6.57 -1.20
C THR A 125 19.86 -7.95 -1.24
N LEU A 126 20.23 -8.80 -2.20
CA LEU A 126 19.68 -10.14 -2.31
C LEU A 126 19.99 -11.02 -1.08
N LYS A 127 21.20 -10.90 -0.52
CA LYS A 127 21.61 -11.64 0.68
C LYS A 127 20.84 -11.16 1.92
N LYS A 128 20.72 -9.85 2.10
CA LYS A 128 20.13 -9.23 3.29
C LYS A 128 18.60 -9.36 3.31
N PHE A 129 17.95 -9.08 2.19
CA PHE A 129 16.49 -8.94 2.12
C PHE A 129 15.77 -10.11 1.45
N GLY A 130 16.46 -10.96 0.68
CA GLY A 130 15.86 -12.07 -0.08
C GLY A 130 15.58 -13.36 0.71
N HIS A 131 15.76 -13.38 2.03
CA HIS A 131 15.69 -14.60 2.84
C HIS A 131 14.29 -15.23 2.92
N GLY A 132 14.26 -16.56 3.04
CA GLY A 132 13.04 -17.37 3.13
C GLY A 132 12.23 -17.50 1.83
N THR A 133 12.72 -16.94 0.72
CA THR A 133 12.10 -17.18 -0.60
C THR A 133 12.35 -18.62 -1.05
N PRO A 134 11.55 -19.17 -1.98
CA PRO A 134 11.76 -20.52 -2.48
C PRO A 134 13.19 -20.68 -3.00
N ASP A 135 13.81 -21.81 -2.70
CA ASP A 135 15.13 -22.17 -3.24
C ASP A 135 15.12 -23.53 -3.94
N ASP A 136 13.94 -24.13 -4.14
CA ASP A 136 13.77 -25.49 -4.62
C ASP A 136 14.37 -25.74 -6.03
N TRP A 137 14.31 -27.00 -6.48
CA TRP A 137 14.86 -27.38 -7.78
C TRP A 137 14.33 -26.53 -8.94
N MET A 138 13.03 -26.22 -8.95
CA MET A 138 12.41 -25.39 -10.00
C MET A 138 12.95 -23.97 -9.95
N GLU A 139 13.07 -23.39 -8.75
CA GLU A 139 13.65 -22.04 -8.61
C GLU A 139 15.08 -21.99 -9.17
N ARG A 140 15.93 -22.95 -8.80
CA ARG A 140 17.36 -22.95 -9.16
C ARG A 140 17.63 -23.29 -10.62
N ASN A 141 16.88 -24.25 -11.18
CA ASN A 141 17.20 -24.83 -12.48
C ASN A 141 16.31 -24.32 -13.61
N VAL A 142 15.17 -23.72 -13.28
CA VAL A 142 14.23 -23.17 -14.27
C VAL A 142 14.09 -21.67 -14.08
N TYR A 143 13.48 -21.23 -12.98
CA TYR A 143 13.00 -19.85 -12.87
C TYR A 143 14.13 -18.83 -12.76
N SER A 144 15.14 -19.08 -11.93
CA SER A 144 16.30 -18.19 -11.78
C SER A 144 17.31 -18.33 -12.92
N ARG A 145 17.38 -19.51 -13.55
CA ARG A 145 18.37 -19.80 -14.60
C ARG A 145 17.94 -19.28 -15.97
N PHE A 146 16.65 -19.33 -16.26
CA PHE A 146 16.09 -19.07 -17.58
C PHE A 146 15.04 -17.96 -17.54
N THR A 147 15.39 -16.80 -16.99
CA THR A 147 14.45 -15.69 -16.74
C THR A 147 13.82 -15.14 -18.01
N TRP A 148 14.59 -14.95 -19.08
CA TRP A 148 14.07 -14.40 -20.34
C TRP A 148 13.34 -15.45 -21.19
N GLN A 149 13.61 -16.74 -21.00
CA GLN A 149 12.98 -17.81 -21.77
C GLN A 149 11.48 -17.91 -21.49
N GLY A 150 11.04 -17.67 -20.24
CA GLY A 150 9.62 -17.60 -19.93
C GLY A 150 8.92 -16.52 -20.77
N VAL A 151 9.50 -15.32 -20.77
CA VAL A 151 9.04 -14.18 -21.56
C VAL A 151 9.04 -14.48 -23.07
N GLY A 152 10.07 -15.17 -23.57
CA GLY A 152 10.15 -15.61 -24.97
C GLY A 152 9.10 -16.66 -25.33
N ILE A 153 8.83 -17.62 -24.43
CA ILE A 153 7.75 -18.59 -24.60
C ILE A 153 6.39 -17.88 -24.66
N MET A 154 6.16 -16.87 -23.81
CA MET A 154 4.92 -16.08 -23.88
C MET A 154 4.76 -15.36 -25.22
N LEU A 155 5.84 -14.83 -25.80
CA LEU A 155 5.80 -14.24 -27.14
C LEU A 155 5.39 -15.27 -28.19
N VAL A 156 6.02 -16.44 -28.18
CA VAL A 156 5.69 -17.53 -29.10
C VAL A 156 4.24 -17.97 -28.94
N ILE A 157 3.75 -18.14 -27.71
CA ILE A 157 2.35 -18.47 -27.43
C ILE A 157 1.43 -17.42 -28.07
N ASN A 158 1.64 -16.14 -27.80
CA ASN A 158 0.77 -15.09 -28.34
C ASN A 158 0.82 -15.01 -29.87
N LEU A 159 2.00 -15.19 -30.49
CA LEU A 159 2.13 -15.25 -31.95
C LEU A 159 1.41 -16.48 -32.54
N VAL A 160 1.53 -17.65 -31.91
CA VAL A 160 0.79 -18.86 -32.31
C VAL A 160 -0.72 -18.65 -32.25
N LEU A 161 -1.21 -18.06 -31.15
CA LEU A 161 -2.64 -17.89 -30.94
C LEU A 161 -3.26 -16.81 -31.82
N PHE A 162 -2.56 -15.69 -32.04
CA PHE A 162 -3.15 -14.49 -32.64
C PHE A 162 -2.42 -14.01 -33.92
N GLY A 163 -1.41 -14.71 -34.40
CA GLY A 163 -0.60 -14.25 -35.53
C GLY A 163 0.21 -13.00 -35.16
N ALA A 164 0.41 -12.09 -36.10
CA ALA A 164 1.24 -10.90 -35.93
C ALA A 164 0.75 -9.96 -34.81
N VAL A 165 -0.57 -9.84 -34.60
CA VAL A 165 -1.11 -9.02 -33.50
C VAL A 165 -0.75 -9.58 -32.12
N GLY A 166 -0.37 -10.86 -32.04
CA GLY A 166 0.17 -11.47 -30.83
C GLY A 166 1.41 -10.76 -30.28
N ALA A 167 2.22 -10.12 -31.14
CA ALA A 167 3.35 -9.29 -30.69
C ALA A 167 2.88 -8.06 -29.90
N ALA A 168 1.76 -7.44 -30.30
CA ALA A 168 1.18 -6.31 -29.57
C ALA A 168 0.60 -6.75 -28.22
N VAL A 169 -0.10 -7.88 -28.18
CA VAL A 169 -0.57 -8.51 -26.93
C VAL A 169 0.58 -8.73 -25.96
N TRP A 170 1.66 -9.35 -26.44
CA TRP A 170 2.87 -9.57 -25.66
C TRP A 170 3.51 -8.26 -25.17
N ALA A 171 3.61 -7.24 -26.02
CA ALA A 171 4.17 -5.94 -25.64
C ALA A 171 3.37 -5.28 -24.51
N VAL A 172 2.03 -5.36 -24.55
CA VAL A 172 1.16 -4.87 -23.47
C VAL A 172 1.42 -5.65 -22.19
N GLN A 173 1.55 -6.97 -22.25
CA GLN A 173 1.88 -7.81 -21.08
C GLN A 173 3.22 -7.40 -20.46
N MET A 174 4.26 -7.15 -21.26
CA MET A 174 5.57 -6.72 -20.78
C MET A 174 5.56 -5.33 -20.16
N ALA A 175 4.77 -4.40 -20.71
CA ALA A 175 4.66 -3.04 -20.21
C ALA A 175 3.81 -2.93 -18.94
N TRP A 176 2.93 -3.91 -18.68
CA TRP A 176 1.90 -3.81 -17.65
C TRP A 176 2.46 -3.60 -16.24
N ILE A 177 3.35 -4.49 -15.79
CA ILE A 177 3.93 -4.40 -14.43
C ILE A 177 4.86 -3.19 -14.26
N PRO A 178 5.78 -2.88 -15.19
CA PRO A 178 6.58 -1.66 -15.09
C PRO A 178 5.73 -0.39 -14.97
N PHE A 179 4.67 -0.27 -15.76
CA PHE A 179 3.82 0.91 -15.71
C PHE A 179 2.96 0.96 -14.44
N TRP A 180 2.16 -0.09 -14.18
CA TRP A 180 1.19 -0.08 -13.09
C TRP A 180 1.82 -0.28 -11.71
N ALA A 181 2.71 -1.26 -11.54
CA ALA A 181 3.29 -1.55 -10.23
C ALA A 181 4.44 -0.58 -9.90
N ALA A 182 5.44 -0.43 -10.78
CA ALA A 182 6.53 0.50 -10.49
C ALA A 182 6.09 1.96 -10.67
N GLY A 183 5.43 2.31 -11.77
CA GLY A 183 5.05 3.69 -12.02
C GLY A 183 3.87 4.21 -11.20
N VAL A 184 2.74 3.49 -11.18
CA VAL A 184 1.54 3.96 -10.48
C VAL A 184 1.60 3.64 -8.99
N VAL A 185 1.80 2.38 -8.58
CA VAL A 185 1.83 2.02 -7.14
C VAL A 185 3.05 2.64 -6.45
N ASN A 186 4.27 2.35 -6.90
CA ASN A 186 5.47 2.86 -6.23
C ASN A 186 5.74 4.34 -6.54
N GLY A 187 5.46 4.81 -7.76
CA GLY A 187 5.63 6.21 -8.12
C GLY A 187 4.50 7.10 -7.58
N VAL A 188 3.29 7.00 -8.14
CA VAL A 188 2.18 7.87 -7.75
C VAL A 188 1.75 7.59 -6.30
N GLY A 189 1.70 6.33 -5.88
CA GLY A 189 1.34 5.95 -4.52
C GLY A 189 2.27 6.51 -3.45
N HIS A 190 3.51 6.90 -3.75
CA HIS A 190 4.39 7.61 -2.81
C HIS A 190 4.47 9.12 -3.05
N TYR A 191 3.69 9.65 -3.99
CA TYR A 191 3.78 11.06 -4.39
C TYR A 191 2.46 11.82 -4.18
N TRP A 192 1.32 11.20 -4.49
CA TRP A 192 0.04 11.87 -4.49
C TRP A 192 -1.12 10.91 -4.22
N GLY A 193 -2.00 11.29 -3.29
CA GLY A 193 -3.20 10.54 -2.97
C GLY A 193 -3.74 10.96 -1.60
N TYR A 194 -4.68 10.18 -1.07
CA TYR A 194 -5.18 10.39 0.30
C TYR A 194 -4.44 9.48 1.30
N ARG A 195 -4.55 9.78 2.59
CA ARG A 195 -3.96 8.96 3.66
C ARG A 195 -4.99 8.70 4.74
N ASN A 196 -5.09 7.45 5.17
CA ASN A 196 -5.84 7.08 6.36
C ASN A 196 -4.99 7.21 7.63
N PHE A 197 -3.67 7.03 7.50
CA PHE A 197 -2.76 6.95 8.63
C PHE A 197 -1.49 7.80 8.41
N GLU A 198 -0.93 8.32 9.50
CA GLU A 198 0.36 9.01 9.52
C GLU A 198 1.52 8.01 9.62
N ALA A 199 1.69 7.14 8.61
CA ALA A 199 2.93 6.37 8.45
C ALA A 199 4.14 7.31 8.29
N GLN A 200 5.35 6.83 8.63
CA GLN A 200 6.56 7.67 8.61
C GLN A 200 7.03 8.01 7.18
N ASP A 201 6.62 7.25 6.17
CA ASP A 201 6.92 7.47 4.75
C ASP A 201 5.93 8.45 4.05
N ALA A 202 6.07 8.59 2.72
CA ALA A 202 5.21 9.40 1.85
C ALA A 202 4.09 8.61 1.15
N SER A 203 3.83 7.35 1.53
CA SER A 203 2.79 6.51 0.93
C SER A 203 1.38 7.12 1.02
N THR A 204 0.57 6.90 0.00
CA THR A 204 -0.78 7.42 -0.17
C THR A 204 -1.63 6.34 -0.83
N ASN A 205 -2.92 6.36 -0.52
CA ASN A 205 -3.89 5.54 -1.22
C ASN A 205 -4.35 6.26 -2.49
N LEU A 206 -4.50 5.48 -3.57
CA LEU A 206 -5.06 5.92 -4.85
C LEU A 206 -6.46 5.32 -5.03
N VAL A 207 -7.24 5.94 -5.91
CA VAL A 207 -8.53 5.45 -6.44
C VAL A 207 -8.68 5.97 -7.88
N PRO A 208 -9.40 5.29 -8.78
CA PRO A 208 -10.19 4.05 -8.60
C PRO A 208 -9.55 2.82 -9.29
N TRP A 209 -8.23 2.68 -9.23
CA TRP A 209 -7.46 1.68 -9.98
C TRP A 209 -7.49 0.29 -9.36
N GLY A 210 -8.14 0.08 -8.20
CA GLY A 210 -8.06 -1.15 -7.42
C GLY A 210 -8.43 -2.42 -8.18
N LEU A 211 -9.30 -2.32 -9.20
CA LEU A 211 -9.59 -3.43 -10.11
C LEU A 211 -8.38 -3.79 -10.99
N VAL A 212 -7.70 -2.78 -11.54
CA VAL A 212 -6.58 -2.93 -12.47
C VAL A 212 -5.30 -3.38 -11.75
N ILE A 213 -5.09 -2.92 -10.53
CA ILE A 213 -3.86 -3.18 -9.76
C ILE A 213 -4.08 -4.07 -8.53
N GLY A 214 -5.16 -4.83 -8.48
CA GLY A 214 -5.34 -5.89 -7.47
C GLY A 214 -5.50 -5.37 -6.02
N GLY A 215 -5.90 -4.12 -5.83
CA GLY A 215 -5.99 -3.46 -4.52
C GLY A 215 -4.68 -2.87 -4.00
N GLU A 216 -3.58 -2.97 -4.76
CA GLU A 216 -2.27 -2.38 -4.44
C GLU A 216 -2.30 -0.84 -4.35
N GLU A 217 -3.40 -0.22 -4.80
CA GLU A 217 -3.60 1.23 -4.69
C GLU A 217 -3.73 1.71 -3.25
N LEU A 218 -4.07 0.83 -2.32
CA LEU A 218 -4.25 1.13 -0.90
C LEU A 218 -2.90 1.15 -0.16
N HIS A 219 -1.95 1.88 -0.74
CA HIS A 219 -0.54 1.84 -0.41
C HIS A 219 -0.23 2.44 0.96
N ASN A 220 -0.93 3.49 1.38
CA ASN A 220 -0.79 4.02 2.73
C ASN A 220 -1.26 3.03 3.80
N ASN A 221 -2.34 2.30 3.53
CA ASN A 221 -2.80 1.27 4.46
C ASN A 221 -1.78 0.14 4.56
N HIS A 222 -1.26 -0.30 3.41
CA HIS A 222 -0.22 -1.32 3.33
C HIS A 222 1.06 -0.91 4.07
N HIS A 223 1.61 0.27 3.80
CA HIS A 223 2.80 0.77 4.50
C HIS A 223 2.60 0.95 6.02
N THR A 224 1.36 1.23 6.44
CA THR A 224 1.02 1.28 7.87
C THR A 224 0.99 -0.11 8.51
N TYR A 225 0.46 -1.11 7.79
CA TYR A 225 0.30 -2.48 8.27
C TYR A 225 0.89 -3.50 7.28
N PRO A 226 2.22 -3.54 7.07
CA PRO A 226 2.82 -4.27 5.95
C PRO A 226 2.57 -5.78 6.03
N THR A 227 2.45 -6.32 7.25
CA THR A 227 2.21 -7.76 7.45
C THR A 227 0.73 -8.16 7.35
N ALA A 228 -0.18 -7.24 7.05
CA ALA A 228 -1.61 -7.55 6.92
C ALA A 228 -1.96 -8.06 5.51
N ALA A 229 -2.75 -9.12 5.42
CA ALA A 229 -3.14 -9.71 4.14
C ALA A 229 -4.24 -8.92 3.42
N LYS A 230 -4.88 -7.99 4.13
CA LYS A 230 -5.95 -7.13 3.64
C LYS A 230 -5.48 -5.68 3.68
N PHE A 231 -5.54 -4.98 2.56
CA PHE A 231 -5.14 -3.57 2.45
C PHE A 231 -6.31 -2.60 2.67
N SER A 232 -7.54 -3.00 2.41
CA SER A 232 -8.71 -2.14 2.70
C SER A 232 -9.02 -2.08 4.19
N VAL A 233 -9.13 -0.86 4.69
CA VAL A 233 -9.52 -0.53 6.09
C VAL A 233 -10.81 0.29 6.15
N LYS A 234 -11.20 0.96 5.06
CA LYS A 234 -12.47 1.70 4.96
C LYS A 234 -13.50 0.96 4.10
N PRO A 235 -14.81 1.12 4.35
CA PRO A 235 -15.85 0.40 3.59
C PRO A 235 -15.90 0.71 2.09
N TYR A 236 -15.46 1.90 1.69
CA TYR A 236 -15.44 2.33 0.28
C TYR A 236 -14.15 1.93 -0.46
N GLU A 237 -13.18 1.33 0.23
CA GLU A 237 -11.92 0.88 -0.37
C GLU A 237 -12.07 -0.51 -0.97
N PHE A 238 -11.69 -0.64 -2.24
CA PHE A 238 -11.82 -1.90 -2.97
C PHE A 238 -10.48 -2.64 -3.03
N ASP A 239 -10.43 -3.84 -2.48
CA ASP A 239 -9.25 -4.69 -2.44
C ASP A 239 -9.54 -6.03 -3.13
N VAL A 240 -9.26 -6.10 -4.43
CA VAL A 240 -9.47 -7.32 -5.24
C VAL A 240 -8.56 -8.45 -4.79
N GLY A 241 -7.31 -8.16 -4.40
CA GLY A 241 -6.40 -9.17 -3.85
C GLY A 241 -7.00 -9.85 -2.62
N TRP A 242 -7.68 -9.11 -1.74
CA TRP A 242 -8.38 -9.68 -0.59
C TRP A 242 -9.57 -10.56 -0.98
N LEU A 243 -10.31 -10.20 -2.04
CA LEU A 243 -11.38 -11.05 -2.57
C LEU A 243 -10.83 -12.41 -3.03
N TYR A 244 -9.73 -12.42 -3.78
CA TYR A 244 -9.07 -13.64 -4.22
C TYR A 244 -8.50 -14.46 -3.07
N ILE A 245 -7.82 -13.81 -2.12
CA ILE A 245 -7.31 -14.50 -0.92
C ILE A 245 -8.46 -15.14 -0.15
N SER A 246 -9.58 -14.43 0.04
CA SER A 246 -10.77 -14.95 0.72
C SER A 246 -11.35 -16.18 0.00
N ALA A 247 -11.38 -16.17 -1.34
CA ALA A 247 -11.80 -17.33 -2.13
C ALA A 247 -10.84 -18.52 -1.96
N LEU A 248 -9.52 -18.28 -2.02
CA LEU A 248 -8.50 -19.30 -1.78
C LEU A 248 -8.58 -19.89 -0.37
N GLN A 249 -8.89 -19.08 0.66
CA GLN A 249 -9.10 -19.57 2.02
C GLN A 249 -10.29 -20.53 2.09
N ARG A 250 -11.41 -20.22 1.42
CA ARG A 250 -12.60 -21.10 1.37
C ARG A 250 -12.31 -22.45 0.71
N LEU A 251 -11.38 -22.48 -0.24
CA LEU A 251 -10.91 -23.70 -0.90
C LEU A 251 -9.84 -24.46 -0.09
N GLY A 252 -9.42 -23.95 1.08
CA GLY A 252 -8.33 -24.53 1.87
C GLY A 252 -6.93 -24.31 1.26
N TRP A 253 -6.81 -23.41 0.29
CA TRP A 253 -5.58 -23.15 -0.48
C TRP A 253 -4.76 -21.97 0.04
N ALA A 254 -5.29 -21.22 1.00
CA ALA A 254 -4.57 -20.14 1.68
C ALA A 254 -4.89 -20.10 3.18
N LYS A 255 -3.94 -19.66 3.98
CA LYS A 255 -4.12 -19.37 5.40
C LYS A 255 -3.62 -17.96 5.70
N VAL A 256 -4.55 -17.04 5.95
CA VAL A 256 -4.21 -15.68 6.38
C VAL A 256 -3.66 -15.72 7.80
N LYS A 257 -2.52 -15.06 8.01
CA LYS A 257 -1.87 -14.96 9.34
C LYS A 257 -2.32 -13.73 10.09
N LYS A 258 -2.41 -12.60 9.39
CA LYS A 258 -2.69 -11.29 10.00
C LYS A 258 -3.62 -10.47 9.11
N VAL A 259 -4.48 -9.70 9.76
CA VAL A 259 -5.30 -8.64 9.17
C VAL A 259 -4.98 -7.33 9.90
N PRO A 260 -5.32 -6.15 9.33
CA PRO A 260 -5.10 -4.90 10.04
C PRO A 260 -5.78 -4.95 11.42
N PRO A 261 -5.08 -4.52 12.48
CA PRO A 261 -5.64 -4.53 13.82
C PRO A 261 -6.84 -3.57 13.86
N LYS A 262 -7.81 -3.90 14.71
CA LYS A 262 -8.98 -3.07 14.96
C LYS A 262 -9.11 -2.86 16.45
N LEU A 263 -9.20 -1.61 16.86
CA LEU A 263 -9.41 -1.24 18.24
C LEU A 263 -10.76 -1.80 18.72
N ARG A 264 -10.71 -2.65 19.74
CA ARG A 264 -11.92 -3.17 20.38
C ARG A 264 -12.33 -2.23 21.50
N LEU A 265 -13.58 -1.80 21.46
CA LEU A 265 -14.17 -0.92 22.47
C LEU A 265 -15.20 -1.69 23.31
N GLY A 266 -15.15 -1.49 24.62
CA GLY A 266 -16.08 -2.02 25.60
C GLY A 266 -16.73 -0.90 26.42
N ALA A 267 -17.10 -1.20 27.65
CA ALA A 267 -17.51 -0.16 28.60
C ALA A 267 -16.30 0.67 29.03
N ALA A 268 -16.45 1.99 29.10
CA ALA A 268 -15.38 2.86 29.56
C ALA A 268 -15.03 2.53 31.02
N LYS A 269 -13.77 2.14 31.26
CA LYS A 269 -13.26 1.90 32.62
C LYS A 269 -13.15 3.22 33.38
N PRO A 270 -13.32 3.24 34.72
CA PRO A 270 -13.10 4.46 35.51
C PRO A 270 -11.69 5.05 35.32
N VAL A 271 -10.68 4.20 35.19
CA VAL A 271 -9.27 4.56 35.02
C VAL A 271 -8.65 3.66 33.94
N ALA A 272 -7.76 4.22 33.10
CA ALA A 272 -7.01 3.45 32.13
C ALA A 272 -5.94 2.60 32.83
N ASP A 273 -5.92 1.30 32.59
CA ASP A 273 -4.91 0.37 33.13
C ASP A 273 -3.83 0.04 32.07
N GLU A 274 -2.83 -0.75 32.46
CA GLU A 274 -1.77 -1.19 31.54
C GLU A 274 -2.31 -1.91 30.30
N LYS A 275 -3.40 -2.69 30.43
CA LYS A 275 -4.02 -3.38 29.29
C LYS A 275 -4.67 -2.39 28.32
N THR A 276 -5.27 -1.33 28.82
CA THR A 276 -5.76 -0.22 28.00
C THR A 276 -4.61 0.46 27.28
N LEU A 277 -3.48 0.73 27.95
CA LEU A 277 -2.28 1.27 27.31
C LEU A 277 -1.77 0.34 26.19
N GLU A 278 -1.61 -0.96 26.46
CA GLU A 278 -1.18 -1.94 25.45
C GLU A 278 -2.10 -1.96 24.22
N ALA A 279 -3.43 -1.95 24.44
CA ALA A 279 -4.41 -1.90 23.36
C ALA A 279 -4.26 -0.63 22.50
N LEU A 280 -4.05 0.53 23.14
CA LEU A 280 -3.87 1.80 22.45
C LEU A 280 -2.56 1.84 21.65
N ILE A 281 -1.46 1.36 22.22
CA ILE A 281 -0.16 1.30 21.54
C ILE A 281 -0.23 0.38 20.32
N ALA A 282 -0.88 -0.79 20.46
CA ALA A 282 -1.06 -1.74 19.37
C ALA A 282 -1.94 -1.18 18.24
N ASN A 283 -2.86 -0.27 18.55
CA ASN A 283 -3.80 0.35 17.60
C ASN A 283 -3.54 1.85 17.37
N ARG A 284 -2.32 2.33 17.66
CA ARG A 284 -1.99 3.77 17.68
C ARG A 284 -2.38 4.53 16.41
N TYR A 285 -2.24 3.92 15.24
CA TYR A 285 -2.61 4.55 13.97
C TYR A 285 -4.13 4.77 13.87
N GLU A 286 -4.94 3.81 14.28
CA GLU A 286 -6.39 3.94 14.32
C GLU A 286 -6.83 4.98 15.36
N VAL A 287 -6.22 4.95 16.55
CA VAL A 287 -6.46 5.93 17.62
C VAL A 287 -6.19 7.35 17.13
N MET A 288 -5.04 7.59 16.49
CA MET A 288 -4.67 8.92 15.97
C MET A 288 -5.51 9.35 14.77
N ALA A 289 -5.91 8.42 13.90
CA ALA A 289 -6.86 8.68 12.84
C ALA A 289 -8.23 9.10 13.41
N GLY A 290 -8.68 8.44 14.48
CA GLY A 290 -9.88 8.81 15.22
C GLY A 290 -9.80 10.20 15.84
N TYR A 291 -8.67 10.52 16.47
CA TYR A 291 -8.41 11.86 17.04
C TYR A 291 -8.47 12.96 15.96
N ALA A 292 -7.87 12.69 14.80
CA ALA A 292 -7.86 13.62 13.67
C ALA A 292 -9.27 13.97 13.17
N LEU A 293 -10.24 13.05 13.26
CA LEU A 293 -11.64 13.33 12.96
C LEU A 293 -12.24 14.36 13.92
N GLY A 294 -11.94 14.25 15.22
CA GLY A 294 -12.34 15.22 16.23
C GLY A 294 -11.79 16.61 15.96
N VAL A 295 -10.48 16.72 15.65
CA VAL A 295 -9.86 18.00 15.29
C VAL A 295 -10.49 18.60 14.03
N ARG A 296 -10.73 17.78 12.99
CA ARG A 296 -11.38 18.24 11.76
C ARG A 296 -12.80 18.71 11.99
N GLN A 297 -13.52 18.09 12.93
CA GLN A 297 -14.88 18.48 13.31
C GLN A 297 -14.88 19.79 14.09
N ALA A 298 -14.02 19.95 15.09
CA ALA A 298 -13.84 21.22 15.80
C ALA A 298 -13.47 22.37 14.84
N CYS A 299 -12.61 22.12 13.84
CA CYS A 299 -12.32 23.10 12.80
C CYS A 299 -13.56 23.49 11.96
N LYS A 300 -14.48 22.54 11.69
CA LYS A 300 -15.71 22.84 10.94
C LYS A 300 -16.64 23.73 11.77
N GLU A 301 -16.78 23.42 13.06
CA GLU A 301 -17.60 24.19 14.01
C GLU A 301 -17.07 25.61 14.16
N GLU A 302 -15.75 25.78 14.32
CA GLU A 302 -15.12 27.09 14.41
C GLU A 302 -15.30 27.92 13.12
N ILE A 303 -15.11 27.29 11.95
CA ILE A 303 -15.39 27.94 10.65
C ILE A 303 -16.87 28.36 10.55
N ALA A 304 -17.80 27.54 11.02
CA ALA A 304 -19.22 27.86 10.99
C ALA A 304 -19.55 29.03 11.92
N ALA A 305 -18.98 29.07 13.12
CA ALA A 305 -19.15 30.15 14.08
C ALA A 305 -18.60 31.49 13.55
N LEU A 306 -17.40 31.49 12.96
CA LEU A 306 -16.82 32.68 12.34
C LEU A 306 -17.66 33.20 11.18
N LYS A 307 -18.15 32.30 10.31
CA LYS A 307 -19.04 32.67 9.20
C LYS A 307 -20.33 33.32 9.70
N ALA A 308 -20.94 32.80 10.76
CA ALA A 308 -22.14 33.38 11.37
C ALA A 308 -21.89 34.82 11.86
N ARG A 309 -20.65 35.14 12.27
CA ARG A 309 -20.20 36.47 12.67
C ARG A 309 -19.63 37.31 11.53
N LYS A 310 -19.71 36.84 10.29
CA LYS A 310 -19.12 37.48 9.08
C LYS A 310 -17.60 37.75 9.21
N ALA A 311 -16.88 36.95 10.00
CA ALA A 311 -15.44 37.05 10.15
C ALA A 311 -14.70 36.32 9.02
N ASP A 312 -13.42 36.68 8.79
CA ASP A 312 -12.57 35.95 7.85
C ASP A 312 -12.27 34.52 8.37
N VAL A 313 -12.33 33.56 7.45
CA VAL A 313 -12.05 32.13 7.70
C VAL A 313 -10.90 31.62 6.84
N SER A 314 -10.23 32.49 6.08
CA SER A 314 -9.21 32.12 5.09
C SER A 314 -8.03 31.40 5.76
N ALA A 315 -7.51 31.95 6.85
CA ALA A 315 -6.41 31.36 7.62
C ALA A 315 -6.77 29.98 8.18
N LEU A 316 -7.93 29.87 8.84
CA LEU A 316 -8.40 28.60 9.41
C LEU A 316 -8.68 27.54 8.33
N LYS A 317 -9.20 27.92 7.15
CA LYS A 317 -9.35 26.99 6.02
C LYS A 317 -8.00 26.43 5.55
N ARG A 318 -6.96 27.27 5.47
CA ARG A 318 -5.60 26.83 5.11
C ARG A 318 -5.01 25.93 6.19
N ALA A 319 -5.12 26.33 7.47
CA ALA A 319 -4.55 25.60 8.61
C ALA A 319 -5.26 24.26 8.88
N LYS A 320 -6.57 24.14 8.64
CA LYS A 320 -7.37 22.93 8.87
C LYS A 320 -6.79 21.68 8.19
N ARG A 321 -6.10 21.84 7.05
CA ARG A 321 -5.41 20.74 6.35
C ARG A 321 -4.29 20.12 7.18
N TRP A 322 -3.70 20.88 8.10
CA TRP A 322 -2.47 20.56 8.81
C TRP A 322 -2.65 20.36 10.32
N LEU A 323 -3.67 20.96 10.95
CA LEU A 323 -3.89 20.90 12.41
C LEU A 323 -3.94 19.48 13.00
N HIS A 324 -4.35 18.47 12.22
CA HIS A 324 -4.44 17.09 12.67
C HIS A 324 -3.23 16.23 12.29
N ARG A 325 -2.24 16.80 11.61
CA ARG A 325 -1.03 16.12 11.11
C ARG A 325 0.08 16.19 12.16
N ASP A 326 1.01 15.25 12.07
CA ASP A 326 2.25 15.30 12.83
C ASP A 326 3.09 16.51 12.39
N ALA A 327 3.80 17.14 13.33
CA ALA A 327 4.55 18.37 13.07
C ALA A 327 5.59 18.19 11.95
N GLU A 328 6.23 17.01 11.89
CA GLU A 328 7.22 16.67 10.86
C GLU A 328 6.60 16.54 9.45
N LYS A 329 5.28 16.40 9.37
CA LYS A 329 4.51 16.31 8.12
C LYS A 329 3.93 17.65 7.67
N VAL A 330 4.09 18.72 8.45
CA VAL A 330 3.61 20.06 8.09
C VAL A 330 4.70 20.78 7.26
N PRO A 331 4.40 21.17 6.01
CA PRO A 331 5.36 21.92 5.19
C PRO A 331 5.80 23.21 5.87
N ALA A 332 7.09 23.59 5.73
CA ALA A 332 7.64 24.81 6.32
C ALA A 332 6.80 26.06 5.99
N GLN A 333 6.30 26.16 4.76
CA GLN A 333 5.44 27.26 4.30
C GLN A 333 4.09 27.35 5.03
N ALA A 334 3.59 26.25 5.60
CA ALA A 334 2.32 26.20 6.32
C ALA A 334 2.46 26.49 7.82
N GLN A 335 3.68 26.42 8.38
CA GLN A 335 3.93 26.59 9.81
C GLN A 335 3.51 27.97 10.35
N PRO A 336 3.80 29.11 9.68
CA PRO A 336 3.39 30.42 10.19
C PRO A 336 1.86 30.56 10.32
N THR A 337 1.11 30.16 9.29
CA THR A 337 -0.36 30.18 9.34
C THR A 337 -0.91 29.23 10.41
N LEU A 338 -0.25 28.09 10.64
CA LEU A 338 -0.66 27.16 11.69
C LEU A 338 -0.47 27.77 13.09
N ALA A 339 0.66 28.44 13.32
CA ALA A 339 0.95 29.12 14.59
C ALA A 339 -0.03 30.26 14.86
N GLU A 340 -0.33 31.08 13.85
CA GLU A 340 -1.34 32.15 13.91
C GLU A 340 -2.72 31.61 14.29
N VAL A 341 -3.18 30.55 13.60
CA VAL A 341 -4.49 29.93 13.87
C VAL A 341 -4.54 29.30 15.25
N ARG A 342 -3.46 28.67 15.71
CA ARG A 342 -3.40 28.12 17.07
C ARG A 342 -3.51 29.23 18.12
N ALA A 343 -2.78 30.33 17.96
CA ALA A 343 -2.87 31.47 18.87
C ALA A 343 -4.28 32.10 18.91
N ALA A 344 -4.96 32.16 17.75
CA ALA A 344 -6.29 32.75 17.64
C ALA A 344 -7.44 31.84 18.14
N HIS A 345 -7.24 30.52 18.19
CA HIS A 345 -8.29 29.54 18.50
C HIS A 345 -7.86 28.59 19.64
N PRO A 346 -8.05 28.98 20.92
CA PRO A 346 -7.56 28.22 22.08
C PRO A 346 -8.05 26.78 22.17
N VAL A 347 -9.29 26.48 21.73
CA VAL A 347 -9.82 25.11 21.68
C VAL A 347 -9.01 24.26 20.70
N LEU A 348 -8.74 24.78 19.50
CA LEU A 348 -7.97 24.07 18.48
C LEU A 348 -6.52 23.90 18.94
N ASP A 349 -5.90 24.93 19.53
CA ASP A 349 -4.56 24.82 20.08
C ASP A 349 -4.46 23.75 21.17
N LYS A 350 -5.41 23.73 22.11
CA LYS A 350 -5.45 22.72 23.17
C LYS A 350 -5.56 21.31 22.59
N MET A 351 -6.41 21.10 21.58
CA MET A 351 -6.53 19.81 20.90
C MET A 351 -5.23 19.42 20.17
N VAL A 352 -4.57 20.35 19.48
CA VAL A 352 -3.29 20.06 18.83
C VAL A 352 -2.20 19.71 19.85
N THR A 353 -2.13 20.44 20.95
CA THR A 353 -1.18 20.18 22.04
C THR A 353 -1.42 18.80 22.67
N MET A 354 -2.68 18.50 23.02
CA MET A 354 -3.03 17.20 23.63
C MET A 354 -2.86 16.02 22.68
N ARG A 355 -3.05 16.23 21.37
CA ARG A 355 -2.71 15.22 20.35
C ARG A 355 -1.22 14.86 20.41
N GLU A 356 -0.36 15.86 20.50
CA GLU A 356 1.08 15.62 20.55
C GLU A 356 1.50 14.95 21.87
N GLU A 357 0.95 15.38 23.01
CA GLU A 357 1.15 14.70 24.29
C GLU A 357 0.77 13.21 24.21
N LEU A 358 -0.36 12.89 23.59
CA LEU A 358 -0.80 11.50 23.41
C LEU A 358 0.15 10.72 22.49
N ARG A 359 0.63 11.34 21.40
CA ARG A 359 1.60 10.74 20.49
C ARG A 359 2.90 10.38 21.20
N GLN A 360 3.35 11.20 22.15
CA GLN A 360 4.58 10.97 22.89
C GLN A 360 4.53 9.72 23.79
N LEU A 361 3.34 9.26 24.22
CA LEU A 361 3.20 8.06 25.06
C LEU A 361 3.80 6.80 24.43
N TRP A 362 3.83 6.70 23.10
CA TRP A 362 4.39 5.53 22.40
C TRP A 362 5.61 5.85 21.54
N LEU A 363 6.07 7.10 21.55
CA LEU A 363 7.39 7.46 21.02
C LEU A 363 8.45 7.41 22.12
N ASN A 364 8.05 7.60 23.39
CA ASN A 364 8.96 7.54 24.52
C ASN A 364 9.33 6.09 24.85
N THR A 365 10.62 5.76 24.70
CA THR A 365 11.16 4.42 24.96
C THR A 365 11.89 4.32 26.30
N SER A 366 12.04 5.42 27.05
CA SER A 366 12.78 5.44 28.32
C SER A 366 11.90 5.28 29.56
N GLN A 367 10.58 5.39 29.43
CA GLN A 367 9.64 5.27 30.54
C GLN A 367 9.18 3.83 30.79
N SER A 368 8.88 3.50 32.05
CA SER A 368 8.25 2.22 32.40
C SER A 368 6.78 2.19 31.96
N ARG A 369 6.21 0.99 31.86
CA ARG A 369 4.78 0.81 31.55
C ARG A 369 3.87 1.46 32.58
N ASP A 370 4.24 1.40 33.85
CA ASP A 370 3.49 2.04 34.95
C ASP A 370 3.47 3.56 34.78
N GLN A 371 4.63 4.15 34.44
CA GLN A 371 4.72 5.59 34.18
C GLN A 371 3.87 6.00 32.98
N LEU A 372 3.94 5.26 31.87
CA LEU A 372 3.12 5.51 30.69
C LEU A 372 1.63 5.36 30.96
N THR A 373 1.27 4.41 31.83
CA THR A 373 -0.12 4.21 32.25
C THR A 373 -0.59 5.40 33.10
N ALA A 374 0.22 5.87 34.04
CA ALA A 374 -0.07 7.07 34.81
C ALA A 374 -0.17 8.32 33.92
N ASP A 375 0.70 8.47 32.93
CA ASP A 375 0.68 9.58 31.97
C ASP A 375 -0.60 9.54 31.10
N LEU A 376 -1.03 8.34 30.67
CA LEU A 376 -2.31 8.14 29.98
C LEU A 376 -3.51 8.52 30.86
N GLN A 377 -3.51 8.13 32.14
CA GLN A 377 -4.55 8.49 33.10
C GLN A 377 -4.61 10.01 33.29
N ALA A 378 -3.46 10.65 33.48
CA ALA A 378 -3.35 12.10 33.61
C ALA A 378 -3.83 12.82 32.33
N TRP A 379 -3.51 12.29 31.16
CA TRP A 379 -4.02 12.80 29.89
C TRP A 379 -5.55 12.75 29.83
N CYS A 380 -6.15 11.61 30.20
CA CYS A 380 -7.61 11.43 30.24
C CYS A 380 -8.28 12.43 31.20
N GLN A 381 -7.72 12.62 32.40
CA GLN A 381 -8.23 13.59 33.37
C GLN A 381 -8.16 15.03 32.82
N ARG A 382 -7.03 15.43 32.22
CA ARG A 382 -6.91 16.76 31.59
C ARG A 382 -7.88 16.94 30.43
N ALA A 383 -8.12 15.88 29.64
CA ALA A 383 -9.05 15.90 28.52
C ALA A 383 -10.49 16.14 29.00
N GLU A 384 -10.89 15.47 30.09
CA GLU A 384 -12.23 15.60 30.69
C GLU A 384 -12.43 16.93 31.41
N ALA A 385 -11.39 17.45 32.08
CA ALA A 385 -11.42 18.75 32.76
C ALA A 385 -11.31 19.95 31.78
N SER A 386 -10.96 19.73 30.51
CA SER A 386 -10.71 20.80 29.53
C SER A 386 -11.95 21.62 29.15
N GLY A 387 -13.16 21.11 29.43
CA GLY A 387 -14.42 21.69 28.94
C GLY A 387 -14.67 21.46 27.43
N ILE A 388 -13.76 20.81 26.71
CA ILE A 388 -13.88 20.54 25.27
C ILE A 388 -14.55 19.17 25.08
N ALA A 389 -15.77 19.17 24.55
CA ALA A 389 -16.57 17.95 24.37
C ALA A 389 -15.83 16.85 23.59
N ALA A 390 -15.15 17.21 22.49
CA ALA A 390 -14.39 16.28 21.67
C ALA A 390 -13.26 15.58 22.46
N LEU A 391 -12.58 16.28 23.38
CA LEU A 391 -11.54 15.70 24.22
C LEU A 391 -12.12 14.75 25.28
N LYS A 392 -13.23 15.15 25.90
CA LYS A 392 -13.96 14.32 26.87
C LYS A 392 -14.46 13.01 26.23
N GLU A 393 -15.09 13.10 25.07
CA GLU A 393 -15.54 11.92 24.32
C GLU A 393 -14.38 11.03 23.89
N PHE A 394 -13.25 11.62 23.49
CA PHE A 394 -12.07 10.86 23.12
C PHE A 394 -11.46 10.14 24.32
N SER A 395 -11.37 10.80 25.49
CA SER A 395 -10.94 10.17 26.75
C SER A 395 -11.79 8.94 27.10
N LEU A 396 -13.12 9.06 27.00
CA LEU A 396 -14.04 7.94 27.23
C LEU A 396 -13.77 6.78 26.26
N LYS A 397 -13.51 7.08 24.98
CA LYS A 397 -13.13 6.06 23.99
C LYS A 397 -11.80 5.39 24.31
N LEU A 398 -10.80 6.15 24.76
CA LEU A 398 -9.52 5.58 25.19
C LEU A 398 -9.70 4.63 26.38
N ARG A 399 -10.47 5.03 27.40
CA ARG A 399 -10.76 4.19 28.58
C ARG A 399 -11.64 2.98 28.26
N ALA A 400 -12.32 2.98 27.12
CA ALA A 400 -13.07 1.85 26.60
C ALA A 400 -12.21 0.88 25.77
N ALA A 401 -10.93 1.17 25.50
CA ALA A 401 -10.08 0.30 24.70
C ALA A 401 -9.68 -0.99 25.46
N HIS A 402 -9.78 -2.13 24.75
CA HIS A 402 -9.39 -3.45 25.21
C HIS A 402 -8.45 -4.14 24.21
N ALA A 403 -7.52 -4.93 24.74
CA ALA A 403 -6.56 -5.73 23.97
C ALA A 403 -7.23 -6.97 23.33
#